data_AF-A0A2N6VL07-F1
#
_entry.id   AF-A0A2N6VL07-F1
#
_cell.length_a   1.000
_cell.length_b   1.000
_cell.length_c   1.000
_cell.angle_alpha   90.00
_cell.angle_beta   90.00
_cell.angle_gamma   90.00
#
_symmetry.space_group_name_H-M   'P 1'
#
loop_
_entity.id
_entity.type
_entity.pdbx_description
1 polymer ?
#
loop_
_entity_poly.entity_id
_entity_poly.type
_entity_poly.pdbx_seq_one_letter_code
_entity_poly.pdbx_strand_id
1 'polypeptide(L)'
;MSEFSDRVLALSRFRAGLEEIAVSSVRADVPLVQDSASPAPEPDWVFLLVCATALTAEMNEVAQDAVLRVAQGCLRSRQSTDEQRAAAVLLLERVGNQPAIALARDRDESILTSIEANSSALVLDAFGRRAELKVRLPNGAVIDANPFQRRSGSLRLPMTG
;
A
#
# COMPACT_ATOMS: atom_id res chain seq x y z
N MET A 1 16.80 8.12 -7.70
CA MET A 1 15.76 7.26 -8.28
C MET A 1 16.49 6.27 -9.18
N SER A 2 16.21 4.97 -9.11
CA SER A 2 16.87 4.01 -10.00
C SER A 2 16.30 4.11 -11.43
N GLU A 3 17.13 3.86 -12.45
CA GLU A 3 16.71 3.86 -13.86
C GLU A 3 15.55 2.88 -14.10
N PHE A 4 15.53 1.77 -13.37
CA PHE A 4 14.46 0.79 -13.42
C PHE A 4 13.13 1.36 -12.93
N SER A 5 13.11 2.06 -11.80
CA SER A 5 11.89 2.66 -11.25
C SER A 5 11.35 3.80 -12.11
N ASP A 6 12.23 4.61 -12.71
CA ASP A 6 11.83 5.63 -13.68
C ASP A 6 11.11 4.99 -14.88
N ARG A 7 11.62 3.85 -15.37
CA ARG A 7 10.98 3.10 -16.45
C ARG A 7 9.62 2.55 -16.05
N VAL A 8 9.47 1.98 -14.85
CA VAL A 8 8.18 1.50 -14.33
C VAL A 8 7.17 2.64 -14.23
N LEU A 9 7.57 3.78 -13.65
CA LEU A 9 6.73 4.98 -13.53
C LEU A 9 6.40 5.62 -14.88
N ALA A 10 7.22 5.40 -15.90
CA ALA A 10 7.00 5.88 -17.26
C ALA A 10 6.10 4.97 -18.11
N LEU A 11 5.77 3.75 -17.66
CA LEU A 11 4.89 2.85 -18.38
C LEU A 11 3.50 3.50 -18.53
N SER A 12 3.07 3.72 -19.77
CA SER A 12 1.76 4.31 -20.09
C SER A 12 0.62 3.52 -19.44
N ARG A 13 0.71 2.19 -19.48
CA ARG A 13 -0.25 1.28 -18.83
C ARG A 13 -0.31 1.45 -17.32
N PHE A 14 0.83 1.68 -16.66
CA PHE A 14 0.88 1.88 -15.21
C PHE A 14 0.27 3.23 -14.82
N ARG A 15 0.59 4.29 -15.57
CA ARG A 15 -0.02 5.61 -15.39
C ARG A 15 -1.53 5.59 -15.58
N ALA A 16 -2.01 4.95 -16.66
CA ALA A 16 -3.44 4.81 -16.91
C ALA A 16 -4.14 4.08 -15.74
N GLY A 17 -3.56 2.99 -15.23
CA GLY A 17 -4.13 2.30 -14.07
C GLY A 17 -4.14 3.14 -12.78
N LEU A 18 -3.12 3.98 -12.54
CA LEU A 18 -3.15 4.94 -11.42
C LEU A 18 -4.26 5.99 -11.57
N GLU A 19 -4.52 6.46 -12.80
CA GLU A 19 -5.63 7.36 -13.09
C GLU A 19 -6.99 6.69 -12.89
N GLU A 20 -7.16 5.44 -13.34
CA GLU A 20 -8.37 4.64 -13.12
C GLU A 20 -8.64 4.46 -11.62
N ILE A 21 -7.62 4.16 -10.82
CA ILE A 21 -7.72 4.08 -9.36
C ILE A 21 -8.19 5.42 -8.76
N ALA A 22 -7.60 6.53 -9.22
CA ALA A 22 -7.96 7.86 -8.71
C ALA A 22 -9.42 8.21 -9.03
N VAL A 23 -9.86 7.96 -10.27
CA VAL A 23 -11.25 8.17 -10.69
C VAL A 23 -12.21 7.29 -9.89
N SER A 24 -11.89 6.01 -9.71
CA SER A 24 -12.70 5.07 -8.93
C SER A 24 -12.82 5.51 -7.46
N SER A 25 -11.72 5.96 -6.86
CA SER A 25 -11.71 6.45 -5.47
C SER A 25 -12.61 7.67 -5.29
N VAL A 26 -12.50 8.66 -6.18
CA VAL A 26 -13.35 9.87 -6.13
C VAL A 26 -14.83 9.52 -6.31
N ARG A 27 -15.16 8.63 -7.25
CA ARG A 27 -16.56 8.18 -7.45
C ARG A 27 -17.12 7.46 -6.22
N ALA A 28 -16.30 6.68 -5.53
CA ALA A 28 -16.71 6.01 -4.30
C ALA A 28 -16.97 7.01 -3.15
N ASP A 29 -16.23 8.12 -3.11
CA ASP A 29 -16.30 9.11 -2.03
C ASP A 29 -17.30 10.26 -2.31
N VAL A 30 -17.78 10.41 -3.55
CA VAL A 30 -18.73 11.45 -3.96
C VAL A 30 -20.04 10.84 -4.50
N PRO A 31 -21.07 10.68 -3.65
CA PRO A 31 -22.34 10.03 -4.01
C PRO A 31 -23.10 10.70 -5.17
N LEU A 32 -22.89 12.00 -5.40
CA LEU A 32 -23.62 12.80 -6.40
C LEU A 32 -23.23 12.52 -7.86
N VAL A 33 -22.13 11.77 -8.10
CA VAL A 33 -21.55 11.55 -9.45
C VAL A 33 -22.04 10.25 -10.09
N GLN A 34 -22.87 9.46 -9.41
CA GLN A 34 -23.21 8.09 -9.84
C GLN A 34 -24.14 7.99 -11.08
N ASP A 35 -24.84 9.06 -11.46
CA ASP A 35 -25.98 8.96 -12.39
C ASP A 35 -25.67 9.11 -13.89
N SER A 36 -24.41 9.28 -14.32
CA SER A 36 -24.16 9.64 -15.74
C SER A 36 -22.97 8.96 -16.43
N ALA A 37 -22.29 8.02 -15.79
CA ALA A 37 -21.11 7.39 -16.39
C ALA A 37 -21.23 5.87 -16.45
N SER A 38 -20.86 5.29 -17.61
CA SER A 38 -20.54 3.87 -17.76
C SER A 38 -19.63 3.42 -16.60
N PRO A 39 -19.76 2.17 -16.11
CA PRO A 39 -18.84 1.63 -15.11
C PRO A 39 -17.41 1.91 -15.56
N ALA A 40 -16.60 2.49 -14.68
CA ALA A 40 -15.20 2.72 -14.98
C ALA A 40 -14.57 1.36 -15.31
N PRO A 41 -13.73 1.27 -16.36
CA PRO A 41 -12.97 0.06 -16.60
C PRO A 41 -12.17 -0.27 -15.33
N GLU A 42 -12.20 -1.53 -14.93
CA GLU A 42 -11.51 -1.99 -13.74
C GLU A 42 -10.00 -2.04 -14.02
N PRO A 43 -9.15 -1.60 -13.10
CA PRO A 43 -7.70 -1.66 -13.28
C PRO A 43 -7.21 -3.12 -13.38
N ASP A 44 -6.18 -3.37 -14.21
CA ASP A 44 -5.48 -4.66 -14.19
C ASP A 44 -4.64 -4.78 -12.92
N TRP A 45 -5.26 -5.29 -11.85
CA TRP A 45 -4.65 -5.45 -10.54
C TRP A 45 -3.38 -6.28 -10.56
N VAL A 46 -3.30 -7.34 -11.37
CA VAL A 46 -2.09 -8.18 -11.45
C VAL A 46 -0.93 -7.36 -11.95
N PHE A 47 -1.10 -6.64 -13.06
CA PHE A 47 -0.08 -5.77 -13.62
C PHE A 47 0.33 -4.66 -12.65
N LEU A 48 -0.64 -4.00 -12.02
CA LEU A 48 -0.39 -2.89 -11.10
C LEU A 48 0.33 -3.34 -9.82
N LEU A 49 -0.05 -4.48 -9.23
CA LEU A 49 0.59 -5.03 -8.04
C LEU A 49 2.03 -5.47 -8.32
N VAL A 50 2.32 -6.02 -9.52
CA VAL A 50 3.69 -6.34 -9.95
C VAL A 50 4.53 -5.07 -10.07
N CYS A 51 4.01 -4.03 -10.72
CA CYS A 51 4.71 -2.74 -10.83
C CYS A 51 4.94 -2.10 -9.45
N ALA A 52 3.93 -2.13 -8.57
CA ALA A 52 4.07 -1.63 -7.21
C ALA A 52 5.11 -2.41 -6.41
N THR A 53 5.16 -3.75 -6.55
CA THR A 53 6.18 -4.58 -5.89
C THR A 53 7.59 -4.14 -6.30
N ALA A 54 7.82 -3.91 -7.59
CA ALA A 54 9.08 -3.40 -8.14
C ALA A 54 9.47 -2.02 -7.57
N LEU A 55 8.50 -1.20 -7.15
CA LEU A 55 8.73 0.13 -6.57
C LEU A 55 8.95 0.11 -5.05
N THR A 56 8.67 -0.99 -4.34
CA THR A 56 8.77 -1.04 -2.86
C THR A 56 10.18 -0.86 -2.30
N ALA A 57 11.21 -1.11 -3.10
CA ALA A 57 12.61 -0.89 -2.70
C ALA A 57 13.01 0.60 -2.75
N GLU A 58 12.23 1.43 -3.44
CA GLU A 58 12.55 2.83 -3.64
C GLU A 58 12.15 3.71 -2.45
N MET A 59 12.99 4.70 -2.18
CA MET A 59 12.83 5.64 -1.08
C MET A 59 12.35 7.02 -1.53
N ASN A 60 11.88 7.15 -2.76
CA ASN A 60 11.39 8.41 -3.27
C ASN A 60 9.87 8.51 -3.13
N GLU A 61 9.38 9.74 -2.98
CA GLU A 61 7.98 10.03 -2.72
C GLU A 61 7.06 9.53 -3.83
N VAL A 62 7.45 9.72 -5.10
CA VAL A 62 6.64 9.33 -6.27
C VAL A 62 6.41 7.81 -6.30
N ALA A 63 7.46 7.02 -6.08
CA ALA A 63 7.37 5.57 -6.04
C ALA A 63 6.53 5.10 -4.85
N GLN A 64 6.71 5.68 -3.66
CA GLN A 64 5.93 5.29 -2.49
C GLN A 64 4.46 5.67 -2.62
N ASP A 65 4.16 6.86 -3.13
CA ASP A 65 2.80 7.31 -3.43
C ASP A 65 2.13 6.36 -4.45
N ALA A 66 2.84 5.95 -5.50
CA ALA A 66 2.33 4.97 -6.46
C ALA A 66 2.03 3.60 -5.80
N VAL A 67 2.93 3.08 -4.95
CA VAL A 67 2.69 1.83 -4.21
C VAL A 67 1.47 1.94 -3.31
N LEU A 68 1.32 3.05 -2.59
CA LEU A 68 0.19 3.28 -1.70
C LEU A 68 -1.13 3.37 -2.47
N ARG A 69 -1.17 4.10 -3.59
CA ARG A 69 -2.37 4.19 -4.44
C ARG A 69 -2.79 2.83 -4.98
N VAL A 70 -1.84 2.03 -5.47
CA VAL A 70 -2.14 0.66 -5.95
C VAL A 70 -2.68 -0.21 -4.83
N ALA A 71 -2.00 -0.25 -3.68
CA ALA A 71 -2.41 -1.12 -2.57
C ALA A 71 -3.78 -0.70 -2.01
N GLN A 72 -4.00 0.59 -1.77
CA GLN A 72 -5.29 1.10 -1.28
C GLN A 72 -6.41 0.93 -2.31
N GLY A 73 -6.13 1.21 -3.58
CA GLY A 73 -7.07 0.99 -4.67
C GLY A 73 -7.53 -0.47 -4.74
N CYS A 74 -6.57 -1.40 -4.68
CA CYS A 74 -6.85 -2.83 -4.71
C CYS A 74 -7.71 -3.25 -3.52
N LEU A 75 -7.39 -2.79 -2.30
CA LEU A 75 -8.17 -3.13 -1.11
C LEU A 75 -9.59 -2.54 -1.11
N ARG A 76 -9.79 -1.39 -1.79
CA ARG A 76 -11.11 -0.75 -1.92
C ARG A 76 -11.94 -1.28 -3.08
N SER A 77 -11.33 -1.93 -4.06
CA SER A 77 -12.07 -2.51 -5.18
C SER A 77 -13.01 -3.61 -4.68
N ARG A 78 -14.19 -3.73 -5.28
CA ARG A 78 -15.10 -4.86 -5.06
C ARG A 78 -14.79 -6.05 -5.97
N GLN A 79 -13.96 -5.85 -6.98
CA GLN A 79 -13.65 -6.84 -8.02
C GLN A 79 -12.28 -7.49 -7.83
N SER A 80 -11.44 -6.96 -6.94
CA SER A 80 -10.15 -7.59 -6.61
C SER A 80 -10.36 -8.93 -5.91
N THR A 81 -9.55 -9.93 -6.29
CA THR A 81 -9.55 -11.25 -5.65
C THR A 81 -8.89 -11.22 -4.28
N ASP A 82 -9.08 -12.29 -3.51
CA ASP A 82 -8.50 -12.43 -2.18
C ASP A 82 -6.95 -12.46 -2.22
N GLU A 83 -6.38 -13.08 -3.25
CA GLU A 83 -4.92 -13.10 -3.47
C GLU A 83 -4.38 -11.71 -3.79
N GLN A 84 -5.13 -10.92 -4.57
CA GLN A 84 -4.76 -9.54 -4.90
C GLN A 84 -4.82 -8.64 -3.66
N ARG A 85 -5.85 -8.80 -2.82
CA ARG A 85 -5.95 -8.10 -1.53
C ARG A 85 -4.82 -8.50 -0.59
N ALA A 86 -4.48 -9.79 -0.51
CA ALA A 86 -3.35 -10.26 0.31
C ALA A 86 -2.03 -9.64 -0.17
N ALA A 87 -1.78 -9.62 -1.49
CA ALA A 87 -0.61 -8.96 -2.07
C ALA A 87 -0.58 -7.45 -1.77
N ALA A 88 -1.72 -6.76 -1.83
CA ALA A 88 -1.83 -5.35 -1.46
C ALA A 88 -1.49 -5.10 0.02
N VAL A 89 -1.91 -5.98 0.93
CA VAL A 89 -1.52 -5.87 2.35
C VAL A 89 -0.02 -6.08 2.53
N LEU A 90 0.58 -7.06 1.86
CA LEU A 90 2.03 -7.27 1.89
C LEU A 90 2.81 -6.04 1.38
N LEU A 91 2.29 -5.34 0.36
CA LEU A 91 2.86 -4.08 -0.10
C LEU A 91 2.80 -3.00 0.99
N LEU A 92 1.67 -2.84 1.67
CA LEU A 92 1.52 -1.90 2.79
C LEU A 92 2.47 -2.23 3.94
N GLU A 93 2.69 -3.52 4.23
CA GLU A 93 3.64 -3.97 5.24
C GLU A 93 5.07 -3.56 4.87
N ARG A 94 5.47 -3.78 3.61
CA ARG A 94 6.80 -3.44 3.10
C ARG A 94 7.11 -1.95 3.15
N VAL A 95 6.10 -1.09 2.94
CA VAL A 95 6.27 0.38 3.05
C VAL A 95 5.97 0.92 4.45
N GLY A 96 5.64 0.06 5.42
CA GLY A 96 5.44 0.43 6.81
C GLY A 96 4.14 1.19 7.10
N ASN A 97 3.09 1.03 6.28
CA ASN A 97 1.82 1.75 6.46
C ASN A 97 0.85 0.98 7.36
N GLN A 98 1.20 0.86 8.65
CA GLN A 98 0.39 0.15 9.66
C GLN A 98 -1.04 0.70 9.81
N PRO A 99 -1.30 2.02 9.76
CA PRO A 99 -2.67 2.53 9.82
C PRO A 99 -3.56 2.05 8.67
N ALA A 100 -3.03 2.00 7.44
CA ALA A 100 -3.80 1.49 6.30
C ALA A 100 -4.10 -0.01 6.42
N ILE A 101 -3.18 -0.79 7.00
CA ILE A 101 -3.40 -2.21 7.27
C ILE A 101 -4.49 -2.41 8.32
N ALA A 102 -4.46 -1.64 9.41
CA ALA A 102 -5.49 -1.70 10.45
C ALA A 102 -6.88 -1.36 9.88
N LEU A 103 -6.98 -0.27 9.10
CA LEU A 103 -8.22 0.12 8.43
C LEU A 103 -8.73 -0.94 7.44
N ALA A 104 -7.84 -1.63 6.74
CA ALA A 104 -8.23 -2.71 5.83
C ALA A 104 -8.81 -3.91 6.60
N ARG A 105 -8.18 -4.26 7.74
CA ARG A 105 -8.65 -5.34 8.63
C ARG A 105 -10.01 -5.05 9.24
N ASP A 106 -10.22 -3.83 9.71
CA ASP A 106 -11.51 -3.42 10.31
C ASP A 106 -12.65 -3.45 9.28
N ARG A 107 -12.34 -3.32 7.99
CA ARG A 107 -13.34 -3.33 6.91
C ARG A 107 -13.69 -4.72 6.42
N ASP A 108 -12.73 -5.63 6.44
CA ASP A 108 -12.90 -6.97 5.89
C ASP A 108 -11.97 -7.98 6.58
N GLU A 109 -12.55 -8.80 7.45
CA GLU A 109 -11.84 -9.82 8.24
C GLU A 109 -11.32 -10.97 7.36
N SER A 110 -11.94 -11.22 6.19
CA SER A 110 -11.52 -12.28 5.26
C SER A 110 -10.11 -12.06 4.71
N ILE A 111 -9.66 -10.81 4.68
CA ILE A 111 -8.30 -10.42 4.27
C ILE A 111 -7.25 -11.08 5.18
N LEU A 112 -7.52 -11.22 6.48
CA LEU A 112 -6.60 -11.88 7.42
C LEU A 112 -6.48 -13.36 7.10
N THR A 113 -7.61 -14.05 6.90
CA THR A 113 -7.65 -15.46 6.54
C THR A 113 -6.88 -15.71 5.24
N SER A 114 -7.03 -14.81 4.26
CA SER A 114 -6.33 -14.91 2.98
C SER A 114 -4.83 -14.65 3.10
N ILE A 115 -4.36 -13.76 3.97
CA ILE A 115 -2.93 -13.55 4.23
C ILE A 115 -2.32 -14.77 4.94
N GLU A 116 -3.00 -15.28 5.96
CA GLU A 116 -2.57 -16.44 6.74
C GLU A 116 -2.55 -17.72 5.89
N ALA A 117 -3.54 -17.90 5.01
CA ALA A 117 -3.61 -19.02 4.09
C ALA A 117 -2.56 -18.95 2.98
N ASN A 118 -2.15 -17.75 2.56
CA ASN A 118 -1.27 -17.58 1.40
C ASN A 118 0.23 -17.47 1.71
N SER A 119 0.71 -17.43 2.97
CA SER A 119 2.18 -17.34 3.18
C SER A 119 2.73 -17.70 4.55
N SER A 120 3.66 -18.66 4.56
CA SER A 120 4.71 -18.77 5.58
C SER A 120 5.97 -17.97 5.19
N ALA A 121 6.39 -17.97 3.92
CA ALA A 121 7.65 -17.33 3.50
C ALA A 121 7.55 -15.80 3.26
N LEU A 122 6.50 -15.29 2.60
CA LEU A 122 6.34 -13.84 2.38
C LEU A 122 5.95 -13.10 3.67
N VAL A 123 5.25 -13.78 4.57
CA VAL A 123 4.94 -13.30 5.92
C VAL A 123 6.20 -13.22 6.78
N LEU A 124 7.13 -14.18 6.66
CA LEU A 124 8.44 -14.12 7.33
C LEU A 124 9.32 -12.98 6.81
N ASP A 125 9.35 -12.74 5.49
CA ASP A 125 10.02 -11.58 4.88
C ASP A 125 9.43 -10.26 5.38
N ALA A 126 8.10 -10.16 5.42
CA ALA A 126 7.39 -9.00 5.96
C ALA A 126 7.63 -8.80 7.47
N PHE A 127 7.65 -9.88 8.27
CA PHE A 127 8.00 -9.82 9.69
C PHE A 127 9.45 -9.42 9.92
N GLY A 128 10.39 -9.91 9.12
CA GLY A 128 11.79 -9.51 9.14
C GLY A 128 11.94 -8.02 8.91
N ARG A 129 11.31 -7.51 7.85
CA ARG A 129 11.33 -6.07 7.52
C ARG A 129 10.58 -5.23 8.56
N ARG A 130 9.50 -5.72 9.14
CA ARG A 130 8.77 -5.05 10.22
C ARG A 130 9.58 -4.99 11.52
N ALA A 131 10.33 -6.04 11.85
CA ALA A 131 11.29 -6.02 12.95
C ALA A 131 12.41 -5.00 12.68
N GLU A 132 12.88 -4.92 11.44
CA GLU A 132 13.84 -3.90 11.01
C GLU A 132 13.30 -2.48 11.09
N LEU A 133 11.98 -2.23 11.07
CA LEU A 133 11.36 -0.90 11.14
C LEU A 133 11.04 -0.43 12.56
N LYS A 134 11.20 -1.30 13.56
CA LYS A 134 11.01 -0.94 14.97
C LYS A 134 12.19 -0.13 15.50
N VAL A 135 11.94 1.06 16.03
CA VAL A 135 12.95 1.88 16.71
C VAL A 135 12.71 1.80 18.21
N ARG A 136 13.75 1.45 18.97
CA ARG A 136 13.70 1.44 20.42
C ARG A 136 14.13 2.81 20.94
N LEU A 137 13.24 3.47 21.65
CA LEU A 137 13.49 4.76 22.29
C LEU A 137 14.34 4.57 23.57
N PRO A 138 15.06 5.60 24.04
CA PRO A 138 15.86 5.53 25.27
C PRO A 138 15.05 5.21 26.53
N ASN A 139 13.74 5.51 26.52
CA ASN A 139 12.81 5.18 27.60
C ASN A 139 12.26 3.74 27.52
N GLY A 140 12.72 2.92 26.56
CA GLY A 140 12.30 1.54 26.37
C GLY A 140 11.06 1.35 25.50
N ALA A 141 10.36 2.42 25.10
CA ALA A 141 9.22 2.34 24.20
C ALA A 141 9.65 1.92 22.79
N VAL A 142 8.80 1.14 22.11
CA VAL A 142 9.04 0.69 20.73
C VAL A 142 8.02 1.36 19.83
N ILE A 143 8.50 2.08 18.82
CA ILE A 143 7.65 2.70 17.81
C ILE A 143 7.88 2.03 16.45
N ASP A 144 6.80 1.84 15.69
CA ASP A 144 6.88 1.43 14.29
C ASP A 144 7.22 2.68 13.47
N ALA A 145 8.44 2.77 12.96
CA ALA A 145 8.91 3.92 12.19
C ALA A 145 9.11 3.54 10.72
N ASN A 146 8.48 4.29 9.81
CA ASN A 146 8.71 4.15 8.37
C ASN A 146 10.16 4.56 8.00
N PRO A 147 10.75 4.02 6.91
CA PRO A 147 12.11 4.37 6.46
C PRO A 147 12.43 5.87 6.36
N PHE A 148 11.46 6.70 5.98
CA PHE A 148 11.56 8.16 5.94
C PHE A 148 11.69 8.78 7.33
N GLN A 149 10.93 8.31 8.31
CA GLN A 149 10.96 8.82 9.68
C GLN A 149 12.30 8.51 10.38
N ARG A 150 12.97 7.43 9.97
CA ARG A 150 14.34 7.12 10.44
C ARG A 150 15.39 8.07 9.89
N ARG A 151 15.27 8.50 8.64
CA ARG A 151 16.30 9.33 7.99
C ARG A 151 16.20 10.81 8.37
N SER A 152 15.01 11.32 8.63
CA SER A 152 14.79 12.75 8.86
C SER A 152 15.03 13.23 10.29
N GLY A 153 15.37 12.35 11.24
CA GLY A 153 15.56 12.70 12.66
C GLY A 153 14.30 13.26 13.34
N SER A 154 13.17 13.36 12.62
CA SER A 154 11.92 13.93 13.11
C SER A 154 11.07 12.84 13.77
N LEU A 155 11.58 12.28 14.86
CA LEU A 155 10.74 11.57 15.81
C LEU A 155 9.93 12.61 16.59
N ARG A 156 8.79 13.06 16.04
CA ARG A 156 7.82 13.79 16.86
C ARG A 156 7.17 12.77 17.78
N LEU A 157 7.61 12.80 19.03
CA LEU A 157 6.94 12.12 20.13
C LEU A 157 5.45 12.50 20.10
N PRO A 158 4.51 11.54 20.23
CA PRO A 158 3.14 11.91 20.54
C PRO A 158 3.17 12.66 21.87
N MET A 159 2.77 13.92 21.84
CA MET A 159 2.53 14.73 23.03
C MET A 159 1.42 14.02 23.81
N THR A 160 1.78 13.46 24.97
CA THR A 160 0.83 13.01 25.97
C THR A 160 0.04 14.22 26.46
N GLY A 161 -1.25 14.23 26.16
CA GLY A 161 -2.28 15.00 26.85
C GLY A 161 -3.29 14.03 27.42
#